data_AF-A0A503B151-F1
#
_entry.id   AF-A0A503B151-F1
#
_cell.length_a   1.000
_cell.length_b   1.000
_cell.length_c   1.000
_cell.angle_alpha   90.00
_cell.angle_beta   90.00
_cell.angle_gamma   90.00
#
_symmetry.space_group_name_H-M   'P 1'
#
loop_
_entity.id
_entity.type
_entity.pdbx_description
1 polymer ?
#
loop_
_entity_poly.entity_id
_entity_poly.type
_entity_poly.pdbx_seq_one_letter_code
_entity_poly.pdbx_strand_id
1 'polypeptide(L)'
;MSHTIKHKAKLLGRVRRLKGQMEAVERALEAEAPCTEVLNLVASIRGAVNGLTAELIEDHVREHVVAGPDATARARGADELITVVRTYLK
;
A
#
# COMPACT_ATOMS: atom_id res chain seq x y z
N MET A 1 -7.09 -11.04 -15.23
CA MET A 1 -6.17 -9.87 -15.22
C MET A 1 -5.99 -9.44 -13.78
N SER A 2 -4.76 -9.15 -13.34
CA SER A 2 -4.49 -8.73 -11.96
C SER A 2 -5.21 -7.42 -11.62
N HIS A 3 -5.73 -7.29 -10.40
CA HIS A 3 -6.34 -6.06 -9.87
C HIS A 3 -5.41 -4.84 -10.01
N THR A 4 -4.09 -5.06 -9.90
CA THR A 4 -3.05 -4.03 -10.10
C THR A 4 -3.00 -3.47 -11.52
N ILE A 5 -3.55 -4.17 -12.52
CA ILE A 5 -3.66 -3.72 -13.90
C ILE A 5 -4.97 -2.95 -14.10
N LYS A 6 -6.09 -3.43 -13.55
CA LYS A 6 -7.41 -2.78 -13.65
C LYS A 6 -7.46 -1.44 -12.91
N HIS A 7 -6.85 -1.37 -11.72
CA HIS A 7 -6.82 -0.17 -10.89
C HIS A 7 -5.52 0.63 -11.03
N LYS A 8 -4.72 0.35 -12.07
CA LYS A 8 -3.37 0.89 -12.27
C LYS A 8 -3.30 2.41 -12.13
N ALA A 9 -4.20 3.16 -12.76
CA ALA A 9 -4.18 4.62 -12.72
C ALA A 9 -4.37 5.17 -11.29
N LYS A 10 -5.30 4.59 -10.53
CA LYS A 10 -5.58 4.95 -9.13
C LYS A 10 -4.39 4.63 -8.23
N LEU A 11 -3.84 3.41 -8.36
CA LEU A 11 -2.67 2.97 -7.59
C LEU A 11 -1.44 3.84 -7.89
N LEU A 12 -1.18 4.15 -9.16
CA LEU A 12 -0.10 5.06 -9.55
C LEU A 12 -0.29 6.47 -8.97
N GLY A 13 -1.53 6.97 -8.91
CA GLY A 13 -1.84 8.25 -8.26
C GLY A 13 -1.44 8.26 -6.79
N ARG A 14 -1.76 7.19 -6.04
CA ARG A 14 -1.36 7.03 -4.63
C ARG A 14 0.16 6.96 -4.47
N VAL A 15 0.84 6.17 -5.31
CA VAL A 15 2.31 6.05 -5.27
C VAL A 15 2.99 7.39 -5.56
N ARG A 16 2.50 8.15 -6.55
CA ARG A 16 3.03 9.50 -6.85
C ARG A 16 2.85 10.47 -5.68
N ARG A 17 1.71 10.41 -4.98
CA ARG A 17 1.49 11.20 -3.76
C ARG A 17 2.48 10.83 -2.65
N LEU A 18 2.69 9.54 -2.41
CA LEU A 18 3.68 9.05 -1.43
C LEU A 18 5.09 9.51 -1.78
N LYS A 19 5.47 9.50 -3.07
CA LYS A 19 6.76 10.04 -3.53
C LYS A 19 6.92 11.52 -3.16
N GLY A 20 5.91 12.35 -3.45
CA GLY A 20 5.95 13.76 -3.09
C GLY A 20 5.99 14.02 -1.58
N GLN A 21 5.36 13.15 -0.77
CA GLN A 21 5.47 13.22 0.69
C GLN A 21 6.90 12.87 1.17
N MET A 22 7.56 11.89 0.55
CA MET A 22 8.95 11.56 0.89
C MET A 22 9.91 12.69 0.49
N GLU A 23 9.74 13.28 -0.70
CA GLU A 23 10.50 14.45 -1.12
C GLU A 23 10.28 15.65 -0.17
N ALA A 24 9.10 15.76 0.47
CA ALA A 24 8.87 16.78 1.50
C ALA A 24 9.65 16.51 2.79
N VAL A 25 9.80 15.25 3.20
CA VAL A 25 10.65 14.87 4.35
C VAL A 25 12.11 15.20 4.06
N GLU A 26 12.60 14.85 2.87
CA GLU A 26 13.96 15.16 2.44
C GLU A 26 14.25 16.67 2.50
N ARG A 27 13.39 17.49 1.87
CA ARG A 27 13.52 18.96 1.94
C ARG A 27 13.47 19.51 3.36
N ALA A 28 12.62 18.97 4.22
CA ALA A 28 12.53 19.40 5.61
C ALA A 28 13.83 19.11 6.38
N LEU A 29 14.46 17.96 6.11
CA LEU A 29 15.75 17.61 6.70
C LEU A 29 16.89 18.50 6.17
N GLU A 30 16.93 18.74 4.85
CA GLU A 30 17.92 19.64 4.22
C GLU A 30 17.82 21.08 4.75
N ALA A 31 16.60 21.52 5.06
CA ALA A 31 16.34 22.85 5.63
C ALA A 31 16.50 22.92 7.16
N GLU A 32 16.97 21.84 7.80
CA GLU A 32 17.12 21.73 9.26
C GLU A 32 15.83 22.08 10.02
N ALA A 33 14.67 21.67 9.47
CA ALA A 33 13.36 21.97 10.03
C ALA A 33 13.18 21.38 11.45
N PRO A 34 12.27 21.94 12.27
CA PRO A 34 12.00 21.40 13.60
C PRO A 34 11.61 19.92 13.58
N CYS A 35 12.11 19.15 14.55
CA CYS A 35 11.83 17.71 14.66
C CYS A 35 10.31 17.39 14.61
N THR A 36 9.48 18.23 15.24
CA THR A 36 8.01 18.06 15.21
C THR A 36 7.43 18.09 13.80
N GLU A 37 7.98 18.91 12.90
CA GLU A 37 7.53 18.99 11.51
C GLU A 37 7.88 17.71 10.74
N VAL A 38 9.13 17.24 10.87
CA VAL A 38 9.58 15.97 10.27
C VAL A 38 8.75 14.80 10.80
N LEU A 39 8.47 14.75 12.11
CA LEU A 39 7.63 13.73 12.72
C LEU A 39 6.21 13.73 12.15
N ASN A 40 5.61 14.90 11.93
CA ASN A 40 4.28 15.02 11.33
C ASN A 40 4.26 14.54 9.88
N LEU A 41 5.29 14.86 9.09
CA LEU A 41 5.41 14.38 7.70
C LEU A 41 5.53 12.85 7.64
N VAL A 42 6.40 12.26 8.47
CA VAL A 42 6.57 10.80 8.55
C VAL A 42 5.29 10.11 9.04
N ALA A 43 4.59 10.68 10.03
CA ALA A 43 3.32 10.15 10.52
C ALA A 43 2.24 10.16 9.41
N SER A 44 2.19 11.22 8.61
CA SER A 44 1.29 11.34 7.45
C SER A 44 1.61 10.30 6.36
N ILE A 45 2.89 10.05 6.09
CA ILE A 45 3.34 8.98 5.18
C ILE A 45 2.89 7.61 5.69
N ARG A 46 3.08 7.32 6.98
CA ARG A 46 2.65 6.06 7.58
C ARG A 46 1.14 5.83 7.37
N GLY A 47 0.32 6.86 7.57
CA GLY A 47 -1.12 6.78 7.31
C GLY A 47 -1.45 6.52 5.84
N ALA A 48 -0.77 7.20 4.91
CA ALA A 48 -0.96 7.01 3.48
C ALA A 48 -0.55 5.61 3.00
N VAL A 49 0.57 5.08 3.50
CA VAL A 49 1.02 3.70 3.22
C VAL A 49 0.00 2.69 3.74
N ASN A 50 -0.46 2.82 4.98
CA ASN A 50 -1.47 1.92 5.56
C ASN A 50 -2.76 1.92 4.72
N GLY A 51 -3.20 3.10 4.25
CA GLY A 51 -4.37 3.20 3.38
C GLY A 51 -4.18 2.53 2.01
N LEU A 52 -2.98 2.61 1.41
CA LEU A 52 -2.66 1.90 0.17
C LEU A 52 -2.61 0.37 0.39
N THR A 53 -2.01 -0.08 1.49
CA THR A 53 -1.94 -1.50 1.85
C THR A 53 -3.34 -2.10 2.03
N ALA A 54 -4.23 -1.39 2.73
CA ALA A 54 -5.61 -1.84 2.93
C ALA A 54 -6.37 -1.99 1.59
N GLU A 55 -6.21 -1.01 0.68
CA GLU A 55 -6.82 -1.07 -0.65
C GLU A 55 -6.34 -2.28 -1.47
N LEU A 56 -5.03 -2.54 -1.49
CA LEU A 56 -4.46 -3.69 -2.21
C LEU A 56 -4.93 -5.02 -1.63
N ILE A 57 -5.04 -5.12 -0.30
CA ILE A 57 -5.58 -6.32 0.36
C ILE A 57 -7.05 -6.53 -0.03
N GLU A 58 -7.86 -5.48 0.00
CA GLU A 58 -9.27 -5.57 -0.39
C GLU A 58 -9.42 -6.06 -1.84
N ASP A 59 -8.68 -5.44 -2.76
CA ASP A 59 -8.70 -5.81 -4.18
C ASP A 59 -8.23 -7.26 -4.38
N HIS A 60 -7.20 -7.70 -3.66
CA HIS A 60 -6.72 -9.09 -3.72
C HIS A 60 -7.76 -10.09 -3.23
N VAL A 61 -8.44 -9.80 -2.11
CA VAL A 61 -9.53 -10.63 -1.59
C VAL A 61 -10.64 -10.75 -2.62
N ARG A 62 -11.12 -9.62 -3.15
CA ARG A 62 -12.24 -9.62 -4.10
C ARG A 62 -11.91 -10.35 -5.38
N GLU A 63 -10.73 -10.13 -5.95
CA GLU A 63 -10.40 -10.64 -7.28
C GLU A 63 -9.79 -12.05 -7.29
N HIS A 64 -8.98 -12.39 -6.28
CA HIS A 64 -8.22 -13.65 -6.29
C HIS A 64 -8.77 -14.69 -5.32
N VAL A 65 -9.28 -14.26 -4.16
CA VAL A 65 -9.85 -15.17 -3.14
C VAL A 65 -11.31 -15.48 -3.42
N VAL A 66 -12.11 -14.45 -3.77
CA VAL A 66 -13.56 -14.61 -3.98
C VAL A 66 -13.87 -14.94 -5.45
N ALA A 67 -13.35 -14.14 -6.39
CA ALA A 67 -13.66 -14.26 -7.81
C ALA A 67 -12.68 -15.12 -8.62
N GLY A 68 -11.81 -15.90 -7.96
CA GLY A 68 -10.88 -16.81 -8.64
C GLY A 68 -11.63 -17.84 -9.51
N PRO A 69 -11.05 -18.26 -10.64
CA PRO A 69 -11.73 -19.05 -11.68
C PRO A 69 -12.19 -20.44 -11.22
N ASP A 70 -11.52 -21.01 -10.23
CA ASP A 70 -11.84 -22.31 -9.65
C ASP A 70 -11.43 -22.37 -8.16
N ALA A 71 -11.73 -23.49 -7.50
CA ALA A 71 -11.42 -23.67 -6.08
C ALA A 71 -9.90 -23.64 -5.78
N THR A 72 -9.09 -24.19 -6.67
CA THR A 72 -7.61 -24.25 -6.53
C THR A 72 -7.01 -22.85 -6.62
N ALA A 73 -7.47 -22.04 -7.58
CA ALA A 73 -7.02 -20.66 -7.75
C ALA A 73 -7.42 -19.78 -6.54
N ARG A 74 -8.64 -19.96 -6.01
CA ARG A 74 -9.10 -19.25 -4.80
C ARG A 74 -8.30 -19.62 -3.56
N ALA A 75 -8.01 -20.91 -3.37
CA ALA A 75 -7.16 -21.37 -2.27
C ALA A 75 -5.75 -20.76 -2.35
N ARG A 76 -5.15 -20.75 -3.54
CA ARG A 76 -3.84 -20.11 -3.77
C ARG A 76 -3.87 -18.62 -3.44
N GLY A 77 -4.89 -17.90 -3.89
CA GLY A 77 -5.05 -16.48 -3.56
C GLY A 77 -5.14 -16.23 -2.05
N ALA A 78 -5.77 -17.13 -1.31
CA ALA A 78 -5.84 -17.05 0.16
C ALA A 78 -4.47 -17.32 0.80
N ASP A 79 -3.73 -18.33 0.35
CA ASP A 79 -2.39 -18.66 0.86
C ASP A 79 -1.38 -17.53 0.62
N GLU A 80 -1.44 -16.90 -0.56
CA GLU A 80 -0.66 -15.70 -0.89
C GLU A 80 -0.94 -14.57 0.09
N LEU A 81 -2.23 -14.29 0.35
CA LEU A 81 -2.63 -13.25 1.30
C LEU A 81 -2.18 -13.57 2.73
N ILE A 82 -2.34 -14.80 3.19
CA ILE A 82 -1.90 -15.24 4.52
C ILE A 82 -0.40 -15.01 4.69
N THR A 83 0.38 -15.30 3.65
CA THR A 83 1.85 -15.11 3.65
C THR A 83 2.21 -13.64 3.81
N VAL A 84 1.53 -12.74 3.08
CA VAL A 84 1.74 -11.29 3.17
C VAL A 84 1.35 -10.77 4.56
N VAL A 85 0.18 -11.15 5.06
CA VAL A 85 -0.33 -10.71 6.38
C VAL A 85 0.59 -11.15 7.52
N ARG A 86 1.10 -12.39 7.49
CA ARG A 86 2.08 -12.87 8.49
C ARG A 86 3.39 -12.09 8.46
N THR A 87 3.79 -11.56 7.31
CA THR A 87 5.01 -10.76 7.20
C THR A 87 4.79 -9.35 7.74
N TYR A 88 3.61 -8.77 7.50
CA TYR A 88 3.25 -7.42 7.92
C TYR A 88 2.91 -7.31 9.42
N LEU A 89 2.27 -8.33 10.00
CA LEU A 89 1.85 -8.36 11.41
C LEU A 89 2.87 -9.03 12.35
N LYS A 90 4.15 -9.06 11.97
CA LYS A 90 5.21 -9.45 12.91
C LYS A 90 5.41 -8.41 13.99
#